data_AF-A0A257DRY2-F1
#
_entry.id   AF-A0A257DRY2-F1
#
_cell.length_a   1.000
_cell.length_b   1.000
_cell.length_c   1.000
_cell.angle_alpha   90.00
_cell.angle_beta   90.00
_cell.angle_gamma   90.00
#
_symmetry.space_group_name_H-M   'P 1'
#
loop_
_entity.id
_entity.type
_entity.pdbx_description
1 polymer ?
#
loop_
_entity_poly.entity_id
_entity_poly.type
_entity_poly.pdbx_seq_one_letter_code
_entity_poly.pdbx_strand_id
1 'polypeptide(L)'
;MTYNLDDLVSGATTHVALSKGVDVLTMTAGAQRGLALQINRGALQPRQVERVLERRFEQALVYDGCYVFANADGALVLWHSVVPGDRPLEDVLNRLLSLAGLDALHRL
;
A
#
# COMPACT_ATOMS: atom_id res chain seq x y z
N MET A 1 3.97 -8.93 -15.33
CA MET A 1 4.03 -10.26 -14.67
C MET A 1 2.81 -10.28 -13.77
N THR A 2 1.73 -10.96 -14.14
CA THR A 2 0.44 -10.83 -13.45
C THR A 2 0.55 -11.46 -12.06
N TYR A 3 0.66 -10.64 -11.03
CA TYR A 3 0.69 -11.10 -9.64
C TYR A 3 -0.75 -11.35 -9.18
N ASN A 4 -0.99 -12.51 -8.56
CA ASN A 4 -2.31 -12.86 -8.05
C ASN A 4 -2.49 -12.29 -6.64
N LEU A 5 -3.24 -11.18 -6.56
CA LEU A 5 -3.59 -10.51 -5.31
C LEU A 5 -4.35 -11.43 -4.34
N ASP A 6 -5.08 -12.44 -4.82
CA ASP A 6 -5.77 -13.39 -3.95
C ASP A 6 -4.80 -14.30 -3.18
N ASP A 7 -3.60 -14.54 -3.70
CA ASP A 7 -2.56 -15.31 -3.02
C ASP A 7 -2.02 -14.57 -1.79
N LEU A 8 -2.02 -13.23 -1.82
CA LEU A 8 -1.65 -12.37 -0.69
C LEU A 8 -2.61 -12.53 0.49
N VAL A 9 -3.91 -12.55 0.23
CA VAL A 9 -4.95 -12.61 1.27
C VAL A 9 -5.26 -14.03 1.72
N SER A 10 -5.13 -15.02 0.83
CA SER A 10 -5.19 -16.44 1.21
C SER A 10 -4.00 -16.87 2.06
N GLY A 11 -2.91 -16.11 2.02
CA GLY A 11 -1.65 -16.41 2.72
C GLY A 11 -0.75 -17.38 1.96
N ALA A 12 -1.09 -17.75 0.72
CA ALA A 12 -0.23 -18.51 -0.18
C ALA A 12 1.04 -17.72 -0.56
N THR A 13 0.97 -16.39 -0.51
CA THR A 13 2.11 -15.47 -0.62
C THR A 13 1.87 -14.33 0.38
N THR A 14 2.93 -13.73 0.93
CA THR A 14 2.78 -12.59 1.85
C THR A 14 3.34 -11.29 1.27
N HIS A 15 4.00 -11.37 0.12
CA HIS A 15 4.80 -10.28 -0.45
C HIS A 15 4.89 -10.42 -1.98
N VAL A 16 4.73 -9.29 -2.68
CA VAL A 16 4.87 -9.13 -4.12
C VAL A 16 5.66 -7.86 -4.40
N ALA A 17 6.77 -7.97 -5.12
CA ALA A 17 7.52 -6.80 -5.58
C ALA A 17 6.85 -6.18 -6.81
N LEU A 18 6.49 -4.90 -6.74
CA LEU A 18 5.93 -4.16 -7.89
C LEU A 18 7.04 -3.52 -8.73
N SER A 19 8.09 -3.03 -8.08
CA SER A 19 9.30 -2.52 -8.72
C SER A 19 10.47 -2.53 -7.73
N LYS A 20 11.65 -2.04 -8.13
CA LYS A 20 12.84 -2.04 -7.26
C LYS A 20 12.60 -1.17 -6.02
N GLY A 21 12.40 -1.83 -4.88
CA GLY A 21 12.18 -1.21 -3.58
C GLY A 21 10.75 -0.70 -3.34
N VAL A 22 9.79 -1.13 -4.15
CA VAL A 22 8.35 -0.91 -3.92
C VAL A 22 7.65 -2.25 -3.91
N ASP A 23 7.03 -2.56 -2.79
CA ASP A 23 6.51 -3.87 -2.46
C ASP A 23 5.06 -3.78 -1.98
N VAL A 24 4.26 -4.80 -2.27
CA VAL A 24 2.94 -5.02 -1.71
C VAL A 24 3.00 -6.25 -0.82
N LEU A 25 2.52 -6.14 0.41
CA LEU A 25 2.56 -7.25 1.36
C LEU A 25 1.31 -7.29 2.23
N THR A 26 0.97 -8.46 2.76
CA THR A 26 -0.05 -8.55 3.80
C THR A 26 0.55 -8.27 5.16
N MET A 27 -0.12 -7.42 5.92
CA MET A 27 0.33 -6.99 7.24
C MET A 27 -0.86 -6.92 8.19
N THR A 28 -0.63 -7.37 9.42
CA THR A 28 -1.60 -7.30 10.49
C THR A 28 -1.29 -6.12 11.41
N ALA A 29 -2.27 -5.24 11.61
CA ALA A 29 -2.22 -4.16 12.58
C ALA A 29 -3.23 -4.47 13.70
N GLY A 30 -2.73 -4.90 14.87
CA GLY A 30 -3.58 -5.39 15.95
C GLY A 30 -4.36 -6.64 15.53
N ALA A 31 -5.68 -6.58 15.54
CA ALA A 31 -6.56 -7.67 15.11
C ALA A 31 -6.96 -7.58 13.62
N GLN A 32 -6.56 -6.52 12.91
CA GLN A 32 -6.97 -6.29 11.53
C GLN A 32 -5.88 -6.72 10.55
N ARG A 33 -6.24 -7.62 9.63
CA ARG A 33 -5.42 -7.93 8.46
C ARG A 33 -5.62 -6.83 7.41
N GLY A 34 -4.57 -6.48 6.70
CA GLY A 34 -4.66 -5.52 5.62
C GLY A 34 -3.55 -5.65 4.59
N LEU A 35 -3.66 -4.81 3.57
CA LEU A 35 -2.68 -4.68 2.51
C LEU A 35 -1.77 -3.50 2.83
N ALA A 36 -0.47 -3.70 2.67
CA ALA A 36 0.54 -2.67 2.83
C ALA A 36 1.28 -2.45 1.51
N LEU A 37 1.39 -1.20 1.10
CA LEU A 37 2.35 -0.74 0.11
C LEU A 37 3.57 -0.21 0.86
N GLN A 38 4.72 -0.85 0.68
CA GLN A 38 5.98 -0.47 1.29
C GLN A 38 6.93 0.11 0.25
N ILE A 39 7.44 1.31 0.53
CA ILE A 39 8.48 1.97 -0.27
C ILE A 39 9.74 2.02 0.59
N ASN A 40 10.73 1.21 0.21
CA ASN A 40 11.99 1.13 0.94
C ASN A 40 12.69 2.49 0.95
N ARG A 41 13.45 2.77 2.01
CA ARG A 41 14.13 4.06 2.20
C ARG A 41 14.94 4.50 0.98
N GLY A 42 15.63 3.57 0.31
CA GLY A 42 16.42 3.84 -0.89
C GLY A 42 15.62 4.06 -2.18
N ALA A 43 14.31 3.76 -2.18
CA ALA A 43 13.39 3.95 -3.29
C ALA A 43 12.47 5.18 -3.10
N LEU A 44 12.53 5.82 -1.93
CA LEU A 44 11.77 7.05 -1.66
C LEU A 44 12.21 8.18 -2.59
N GLN A 45 11.26 8.71 -3.33
CA GLN A 45 11.48 9.90 -4.14
C GLN A 45 11.57 11.16 -3.27
N PRO A 46 12.22 12.22 -3.75
CA PRO A 46 12.19 13.51 -3.06
C PRO A 46 10.75 13.96 -2.77
N ARG A 47 10.51 14.39 -1.53
CA ARG A 47 9.18 14.86 -1.04
C ARG A 47 8.08 13.79 -1.08
N GLN A 48 8.42 12.51 -1.27
CA GLN A 48 7.43 11.43 -1.33
C GLN A 48 6.56 11.36 -0.08
N VAL A 49 7.16 11.47 1.11
CA VAL A 49 6.45 11.47 2.39
C VAL A 49 5.53 12.68 2.50
N GLU A 50 6.03 13.88 2.20
CA GLU A 50 5.26 15.13 2.22
C GLU A 50 4.02 15.03 1.32
N ARG A 51 4.20 14.63 0.05
CA ARG A 51 3.10 14.51 -0.91
C ARG A 51 2.05 13.50 -0.50
N VAL A 52 2.46 12.37 0.10
CA VAL A 52 1.53 11.37 0.61
C VAL A 52 0.68 11.95 1.74
N LEU A 53 1.30 12.69 2.67
CA LEU A 53 0.59 13.30 3.79
C LEU A 53 -0.33 14.44 3.32
N GLU A 54 0.14 15.29 2.40
CA GLU A 54 -0.68 16.34 1.77
C GLU A 54 -1.92 15.76 1.10
N ARG A 55 -1.77 14.75 0.24
CA ARG A 55 -2.91 14.09 -0.42
C ARG A 55 -3.87 13.45 0.58
N ARG A 56 -3.33 12.75 1.59
CA ARG A 56 -4.16 12.12 2.63
C ARG A 56 -4.99 13.16 3.39
N PHE A 57 -4.41 14.33 3.63
CA PHE A 57 -5.05 15.43 4.33
C PHE A 57 -6.09 16.14 3.44
N GLU A 58 -5.71 16.54 2.23
CA GLU A 58 -6.58 17.25 1.28
C GLU A 58 -7.79 16.40 0.85
N GLN A 59 -7.59 15.09 0.72
CA GLN A 59 -8.61 14.16 0.24
C GLN A 59 -8.96 13.14 1.33
N ALA A 60 -9.23 13.61 2.54
CA ALA A 60 -9.44 12.77 3.72
C ALA A 60 -10.52 11.68 3.55
N LEU A 61 -11.61 11.99 2.85
CA LEU A 61 -12.68 11.03 2.55
C LEU A 61 -12.26 10.01 1.48
N VAL A 62 -11.53 10.47 0.44
CA VAL A 62 -11.05 9.61 -0.65
C VAL A 62 -10.04 8.60 -0.16
N TYR A 63 -9.33 8.87 0.94
CA TYR A 63 -8.33 7.98 1.52
C TYR A 63 -8.70 7.50 2.93
N ASP A 64 -9.96 7.60 3.33
CA ASP A 64 -10.41 7.10 4.63
C ASP A 64 -10.03 5.63 4.85
N GLY A 65 -9.54 5.26 6.03
CA GLY A 65 -9.00 3.93 6.29
C GLY A 65 -7.59 3.65 5.74
N CYS A 66 -6.98 4.56 4.96
CA CYS A 66 -5.55 4.52 4.66
C CYS A 66 -4.74 5.13 5.81
N TYR A 67 -3.76 4.38 6.30
CA TYR A 67 -2.81 4.77 7.33
C TYR A 67 -1.41 4.90 6.75
N VAL A 68 -0.68 5.93 7.14
CA VAL A 68 0.67 6.23 6.64
C VAL A 68 1.63 6.28 7.81
N PHE A 69 2.71 5.50 7.76
CA PHE A 69 3.72 5.47 8.81
C PHE A 69 5.08 5.01 8.28
N ALA A 70 6.13 5.18 9.09
CA ALA A 70 7.44 4.62 8.82
C ALA A 70 7.65 3.36 9.67
N ASN A 71 8.27 2.33 9.11
CA ASN A 71 8.68 1.15 9.87
C ASN A 71 10.11 1.33 10.45
N ALA A 72 10.61 0.31 11.16
CA ALA A 72 11.93 0.34 11.79
C ALA A 72 13.10 0.52 10.80
N ASP A 73 12.92 0.12 9.55
CA ASP A 73 13.92 0.28 8.47
C ASP A 73 13.86 1.67 7.80
N GLY A 74 12.93 2.52 8.24
CA GLY A 74 12.67 3.82 7.63
C GLY A 74 11.99 3.73 6.26
N ALA A 75 11.38 2.59 5.93
CA ALA A 75 10.51 2.48 4.77
C ALA A 75 9.18 3.21 5.03
N LEU A 76 8.65 3.86 4.01
CA LEU A 76 7.30 4.43 4.07
C LEU A 76 6.29 3.31 3.82
N VAL A 77 5.33 3.16 4.72
CA VAL A 77 4.30 2.15 4.65
C VAL A 77 2.94 2.83 4.57
N LEU A 78 2.17 2.47 3.55
CA LEU A 78 0.77 2.85 3.39
C LEU A 78 -0.05 1.58 3.58
N TRP A 79 -0.93 1.56 4.57
CA TRP A 79 -1.72 0.38 4.94
C TRP A 79 -3.21 0.67 4.87
N HIS A 80 -3.98 -0.34 4.49
CA HIS A 80 -5.44 -0.33 4.56
C HIS A 80 -5.95 -1.70 5.00
N SER A 81 -6.93 -1.72 5.90
CA SER A 81 -7.56 -2.97 6.34
C SER A 81 -8.28 -3.65 5.18
N VAL A 82 -8.24 -4.98 5.13
CA VAL A 82 -8.99 -5.75 4.15
C VAL A 82 -10.06 -6.53 4.91
N VAL A 83 -11.30 -6.04 4.85
CA VAL A 83 -12.46 -6.70 5.43
C VAL A 83 -13.13 -7.52 4.31
N PRO A 84 -13.28 -8.85 4.48
CA PRO A 84 -13.94 -9.67 3.47
C PRO A 84 -15.33 -9.13 3.10
N GLY A 85 -15.57 -8.91 1.82
CA GLY A 85 -16.85 -8.43 1.29
C GLY A 85 -17.06 -6.91 1.27
N ASP A 86 -16.13 -6.12 1.83
CA ASP A 86 -16.26 -4.65 1.86
C ASP A 86 -15.78 -3.99 0.56
N ARG A 87 -14.63 -4.44 0.03
CA ARG A 87 -14.02 -3.88 -1.18
C ARG A 87 -13.14 -4.91 -1.91
N PRO A 88 -13.12 -4.93 -3.26
CA PRO A 88 -12.16 -5.71 -4.02
C PRO A 88 -10.71 -5.34 -3.64
N LEU A 89 -9.83 -6.34 -3.56
CA LEU A 89 -8.44 -6.11 -3.16
C LEU A 89 -7.67 -5.22 -4.16
N GLU A 90 -8.03 -5.31 -5.43
CA GLU A 90 -7.50 -4.45 -6.50
C GLU A 90 -7.83 -2.96 -6.26
N ASP A 91 -9.03 -2.65 -5.77
CA ASP A 91 -9.41 -1.28 -5.41
C ASP A 91 -8.59 -0.76 -4.22
N VAL A 92 -8.33 -1.63 -3.23
CA VAL A 92 -7.46 -1.29 -2.09
C VAL A 92 -6.06 -0.96 -2.58
N LEU A 93 -5.49 -1.81 -3.46
CA LEU A 93 -4.18 -1.56 -4.05
C LEU A 93 -4.16 -0.26 -4.86
N ASN A 94 -5.16 -0.04 -5.72
CA ASN A 94 -5.32 1.19 -6.49
C ASN A 94 -5.29 2.43 -5.60
N ARG A 95 -5.99 2.37 -4.47
CA ARG A 95 -6.05 3.46 -3.50
C ARG A 95 -4.70 3.73 -2.84
N LEU A 96 -3.97 2.68 -2.48
CA LEU A 96 -2.61 2.80 -1.91
C LEU A 96 -1.61 3.36 -2.93
N LEU A 97 -1.66 2.89 -4.17
CA LEU A 97 -0.81 3.39 -5.26
C LEU A 97 -1.11 4.85 -5.59
N SER A 98 -2.39 5.21 -5.67
CA SER A 98 -2.83 6.59 -5.91
C SER A 98 -2.40 7.53 -4.77
N LEU A 99 -2.55 7.09 -3.52
CA LEU A 99 -2.09 7.85 -2.37
C LEU A 99 -0.57 8.08 -2.43
N ALA A 100 0.19 7.06 -2.85
CA ALA A 100 1.62 7.17 -3.11
C ALA A 100 1.99 7.89 -4.42
N GLY A 101 1.05 8.20 -5.32
CA GLY A 101 1.38 8.74 -6.64
C GLY A 101 2.19 7.79 -7.51
N LEU A 102 1.94 6.50 -7.36
CA LEU A 102 2.56 5.40 -8.07
C LEU A 102 1.56 4.68 -8.99
N ASP A 103 0.52 5.38 -9.46
CA ASP A 103 -0.53 4.84 -10.33
C ASP A 103 0.03 4.14 -11.59
N ALA A 104 1.19 4.57 -12.07
CA ALA A 104 1.88 3.95 -13.21
C ALA A 104 2.32 2.50 -12.96
N LEU A 105 2.55 2.10 -11.69
CA LEU A 105 2.93 0.72 -11.35
C LEU A 105 1.76 -0.27 -11.49
N HIS A 106 0.53 0.21 -11.65
CA HIS A 106 -0.63 -0.64 -11.87
C HIS A 106 -0.62 -1.33 -13.25
N ARG A 107 0.23 -0.90 -14.18
CA ARG A 107 0.27 -1.38 -15.58
C ARG A 107 1.38 -2.40 -15.90
N LEU A 108 2.08 -2.94 -14.90
CA LEU A 108 3.21 -3.89 -15.05
C LEU A 108 2.82 -5.32 -14.66
#